data_AF-A0A7S4JNU1-F1
#
_entry.id   AF-A0A7S4JNU1-F1
#
_cell.length_a   1.000
_cell.length_b   1.000
_cell.length_c   1.000
_cell.angle_alpha   90.00
_cell.angle_beta   90.00
_cell.angle_gamma   90.00
#
_symmetry.space_group_name_H-M   'P 1'
#
loop_
_entity.id
_entity.type
_entity.pdbx_description
1 polymer ?
#
loop_
_entity_poly.entity_id
_entity_poly.type
_entity_poly.pdbx_seq_one_letter_code
_entity_poly.pdbx_strand_id
1 'polypeptide(L)'
;MNVLTFRSKWLLMVAAIGVAFVLCEEETPSDTCSSGGDAKVALPGTPSWDAVREFSDFIIPPLRPGELKFLRWKANDEDDSKELVQDYAARIGLPEMMVPTLRRYAQSLGMFEAARRFHYDEPCEHGGGRFFSTPAALSGGRNLMWFAQRPDSRYVSDLHWFGCADELTHESFLRALAEAGFDDVLRAIGEEWDLDGLAIQSVGFLGVTHATDGHMHIDWTEIDGKAFNVLIPLEQIPGSGPELYIQGTDEDDVGAIKLHPSYGILLGEDTYHCTHECNHRESQKVRMAVTIYIADLTEENVDGVADDDTSMFPPPGATEWLWAQRGRHWGDGKSLAEDIGRGAFRPKDRLDICPTIAKEERCDKNGEWTELHHWRNTCPLSCGMYMSDEEYKPGVPRKDLFP
;
A
#
# COMPACT_ATOMS: atom_id res chain seq x y z
N MET A 1 -38.55 60.12 10.28
CA MET A 1 -38.27 60.37 11.72
C MET A 1 -37.26 59.34 12.16
N ASN A 2 -35.97 59.67 12.04
CA ASN A 2 -35.07 60.11 13.13
C ASN A 2 -34.60 58.91 13.98
N VAL A 3 -33.41 58.34 13.74
CA VAL A 3 -32.03 58.81 14.04
C VAL A 3 -31.66 58.66 15.52
N LEU A 4 -30.60 57.86 15.78
CA LEU A 4 -29.45 58.05 16.69
C LEU A 4 -28.69 56.69 16.76
N THR A 5 -27.49 56.43 16.19
CA THR A 5 -26.09 56.85 16.50
C THR A 5 -25.71 56.67 17.98
N PHE A 6 -24.54 56.17 18.46
CA PHE A 6 -23.17 56.02 17.92
C PHE A 6 -22.25 55.31 18.97
N ARG A 7 -21.15 54.64 18.51
CA ARG A 7 -19.80 54.41 19.15
C ARG A 7 -19.70 53.59 20.46
N SER A 8 -18.64 52.83 20.81
CA SER A 8 -17.16 52.84 20.57
C SER A 8 -16.59 51.47 21.09
N LYS A 9 -15.66 50.76 20.44
CA LYS A 9 -14.17 50.90 20.33
C LYS A 9 -13.37 50.08 21.41
N TRP A 10 -12.42 49.28 20.92
CA TRP A 10 -11.17 48.71 21.52
C TRP A 10 -11.09 47.29 22.12
N LEU A 11 -10.40 46.44 21.33
CA LEU A 11 -9.24 45.54 21.60
C LEU A 11 -8.61 45.55 23.01
N LEU A 12 -8.48 44.37 23.64
CA LEU A 12 -7.25 43.62 23.99
C LEU A 12 -7.59 42.57 25.07
N MET A 13 -7.31 41.29 24.82
CA MET A 13 -7.02 40.37 25.93
C MET A 13 -6.00 39.32 25.49
N VAL A 14 -4.84 39.41 26.13
CA VAL A 14 -3.81 38.38 26.25
C VAL A 14 -4.14 37.56 27.51
N ALA A 15 -4.10 36.23 27.40
CA ALA A 15 -3.82 35.31 28.50
C ALA A 15 -3.36 33.99 27.86
N ALA A 16 -2.05 33.71 27.78
CA ALA A 16 -1.26 33.06 28.82
C ALA A 16 -1.73 31.63 29.11
N ILE A 17 -1.18 30.68 28.35
CA ILE A 17 -1.26 29.24 28.63
C ILE A 17 -0.24 28.94 29.73
N GLY A 18 -0.75 28.61 30.92
CA GLY A 18 0.06 28.14 32.04
C GLY A 18 0.47 26.69 31.84
N VAL A 19 1.78 26.46 31.88
CA VAL A 19 2.43 25.15 31.97
C VAL A 19 2.17 24.58 33.35
N ALA A 20 1.51 23.42 33.43
CA ALA A 20 1.44 22.63 34.64
C ALA A 20 2.61 21.62 34.65
N PHE A 21 3.61 21.91 35.48
CA PHE A 21 4.60 20.94 35.93
C PHE A 21 3.92 19.99 36.91
N VAL A 22 3.92 18.69 36.61
CA VAL A 22 3.64 17.64 37.60
C VAL A 22 4.98 17.28 38.23
N LEU A 23 5.09 17.58 39.53
CA LEU A 23 6.14 17.06 40.42
C LEU A 23 5.76 15.62 40.77
N CYS A 24 6.63 14.66 40.44
CA CYS A 24 6.59 13.33 41.05
C CYS A 24 7.51 13.33 42.26
N GLU A 25 6.92 13.10 43.43
CA GLU A 25 7.62 12.82 44.68
C GLU A 25 8.25 11.42 44.64
N GLU A 26 9.43 11.31 45.24
CA GLU A 26 10.18 10.07 45.46
C GLU A 26 9.56 9.26 46.59
N GLU A 27 9.21 7.99 46.32
CA GLU A 27 9.08 6.97 47.36
C GLU A 27 9.85 5.69 46.99
N THR A 28 10.38 5.07 48.03
CA THR A 28 11.42 4.03 48.10
C THR A 28 11.07 2.65 47.49
N PRO A 29 12.07 1.79 47.19
CA PRO A 29 11.90 0.58 46.41
C PRO A 29 11.39 -0.60 47.25
N SER A 30 10.37 -1.28 46.75
CA SER A 30 9.98 -2.62 47.21
C SER A 30 10.15 -3.63 46.08
N ASP A 31 10.82 -4.73 46.41
CA ASP A 31 11.14 -5.84 45.53
C ASP A 31 9.87 -6.53 44.99
N THR A 32 9.49 -6.23 43.75
CA THR A 32 8.83 -7.20 42.87
C THR A 32 9.29 -6.98 41.43
N CYS A 33 10.02 -7.95 40.88
CA CYS A 33 10.25 -8.07 39.44
C CYS A 33 8.93 -8.48 38.77
N SER A 34 8.03 -7.53 38.59
CA SER A 34 6.97 -7.60 37.61
C SER A 34 7.49 -6.89 36.38
N SER A 35 7.79 -7.63 35.32
CA SER A 35 7.98 -7.05 33.99
C SER A 35 6.75 -6.23 33.66
N GLY A 36 6.85 -4.91 33.85
CA GLY A 36 5.86 -3.94 33.39
C GLY A 36 5.85 -4.03 31.88
N GLY A 37 5.01 -4.93 31.36
CA GLY A 37 4.68 -4.95 29.96
C GLY A 37 3.92 -3.68 29.67
N ASP A 38 4.54 -2.77 28.93
CA ASP A 38 3.84 -1.68 28.29
C ASP A 38 2.62 -2.29 27.60
N ALA A 39 1.43 -1.96 28.10
CA ALA A 39 0.18 -2.45 27.53
C ALA A 39 0.13 -1.93 26.10
N LYS A 40 0.46 -2.79 25.13
CA LYS A 40 0.37 -2.48 23.71
C LYS A 40 -1.05 -2.01 23.44
N VAL A 41 -1.18 -0.73 23.12
CA VAL A 41 -2.48 -0.15 22.74
C VAL A 41 -2.88 -0.82 21.44
N ALA A 42 -3.83 -1.75 21.52
CA ALA A 42 -4.38 -2.39 20.34
C ALA A 42 -4.93 -1.31 19.40
N LEU A 43 -4.57 -1.39 18.11
CA LEU A 43 -5.10 -0.46 17.13
C LEU A 43 -6.63 -0.59 17.08
N PRO A 44 -7.37 0.53 17.01
CA PRO A 44 -8.82 0.48 16.90
C PRO A 44 -9.27 -0.46 15.77
N GLY A 45 -10.18 -1.38 16.08
CA GLY A 45 -10.72 -2.32 15.09
C GLY A 45 -9.84 -3.54 14.77
N THR A 46 -8.75 -3.75 15.50
CA THR A 46 -7.98 -5.00 15.41
C THR A 46 -8.88 -6.20 15.74
N PRO A 47 -9.06 -7.18 14.84
CA PRO A 47 -9.84 -8.38 15.15
C PRO A 47 -9.11 -9.22 16.20
N SER A 48 -9.86 -9.90 17.08
CA SER A 48 -9.26 -10.86 18.01
C SER A 48 -8.74 -12.08 17.24
N TRP A 49 -7.76 -12.79 17.81
CA TRP A 49 -7.30 -14.05 17.23
C TRP A 49 -8.38 -15.12 17.14
N ASP A 50 -9.41 -15.05 17.98
CA ASP A 50 -10.57 -15.94 17.90
C ASP A 50 -11.39 -15.60 16.66
N ALA A 51 -11.66 -14.32 16.38
CA ALA A 51 -12.35 -13.90 15.17
C ALA A 51 -11.55 -14.23 13.90
N VAL A 52 -10.22 -14.03 13.92
CA VAL A 52 -9.36 -14.42 12.79
C VAL A 52 -9.46 -15.92 12.52
N ARG A 53 -9.44 -16.75 13.57
CA ARG A 53 -9.59 -18.19 13.44
C ARG A 53 -11.00 -18.61 13.03
N GLU A 54 -12.03 -17.93 13.52
CA GLU A 54 -13.42 -18.23 13.17
C GLU A 54 -13.69 -17.98 11.69
N PHE A 55 -13.24 -16.85 11.17
CA PHE A 55 -13.55 -16.40 9.81
C PHE A 55 -12.60 -16.86 8.71
N SER A 56 -11.57 -17.63 9.03
CA SER A 56 -10.61 -18.07 8.02
C SER A 56 -10.63 -19.58 7.83
N ASP A 57 -10.54 -20.04 6.59
CA ASP A 57 -10.52 -21.46 6.25
C ASP A 57 -9.11 -22.09 6.34
N PHE A 58 -8.12 -21.25 6.67
CA PHE A 58 -6.70 -21.63 6.71
C PHE A 58 -6.17 -21.80 8.14
N ILE A 59 -5.00 -22.43 8.27
CA ILE A 59 -4.28 -22.53 9.54
C ILE A 59 -3.53 -21.22 9.81
N ILE A 60 -3.98 -20.47 10.82
CA ILE A 60 -3.49 -19.12 11.10
C ILE A 60 -2.91 -18.96 12.51
N PRO A 61 -1.76 -19.59 12.85
CA PRO A 61 -1.03 -19.24 14.06
C PRO A 61 -0.50 -17.80 13.98
N PRO A 62 -0.34 -17.12 15.14
CA PRO A 62 0.44 -15.89 15.24
C PRO A 62 1.87 -16.09 14.70
N LEU A 63 2.39 -15.06 14.05
CA LEU A 63 3.73 -15.07 13.43
C LEU A 63 4.62 -14.02 14.11
N ARG A 64 5.92 -14.30 14.21
CA ARG A 64 6.93 -13.29 14.58
C ARG A 64 7.27 -12.42 13.36
N PRO A 65 7.80 -11.20 13.53
CA PRO A 65 8.29 -10.40 12.41
C PRO A 65 9.25 -11.20 11.52
N GLY A 66 9.01 -11.19 10.20
CA GLY A 66 9.79 -11.95 9.22
C GLY A 66 9.55 -13.47 9.20
N GLU A 67 8.66 -14.00 10.05
CA GLU A 67 8.30 -15.42 9.97
C GLU A 67 7.31 -15.64 8.83
N LEU A 68 7.69 -16.47 7.85
CA LEU A 68 6.86 -16.87 6.73
C LEU A 68 6.20 -18.23 7.00
N LYS A 69 4.91 -18.35 6.68
CA LYS A 69 4.16 -19.61 6.67
C LYS A 69 3.25 -19.67 5.45
N PHE A 70 3.48 -20.65 4.60
CA PHE A 70 2.57 -20.98 3.51
C PHE A 70 1.15 -21.23 4.01
N LEU A 71 0.18 -20.81 3.19
CA LEU A 71 -1.22 -21.07 3.46
C LEU A 71 -1.51 -22.56 3.34
N ARG A 72 -2.17 -23.09 4.36
CA ARG A 72 -2.62 -24.47 4.41
C ARG A 72 -4.06 -24.52 4.85
N TRP A 73 -4.83 -25.38 4.22
CA TRP A 73 -6.22 -25.65 4.62
C TRP A 73 -6.28 -26.12 6.07
N LYS A 74 -7.34 -25.72 6.78
CA LYS A 74 -7.68 -26.37 8.04
C LYS A 74 -8.10 -27.81 7.73
N ALA A 75 -7.73 -28.72 8.62
CA ALA A 75 -8.36 -30.03 8.65
C ALA A 75 -9.87 -29.84 8.83
N ASN A 76 -10.65 -30.53 8.01
CA ASN A 76 -12.10 -30.65 8.18
C ASN A 76 -12.40 -32.04 8.75
N ASP A 77 -13.67 -32.30 9.12
CA ASP A 77 -14.05 -33.57 9.76
C ASP A 77 -13.84 -34.81 8.86
N GLU A 78 -13.65 -34.61 7.56
CA GLU A 78 -13.52 -35.66 6.54
C GLU A 78 -12.07 -35.86 6.06
N ASP A 79 -11.23 -34.84 6.19
CA ASP A 79 -9.84 -34.85 5.76
C ASP A 79 -8.92 -34.05 6.70
N ASP A 80 -7.97 -34.77 7.30
CA ASP A 80 -6.91 -34.22 8.14
C ASP A 80 -5.72 -33.68 7.31
N SER A 81 -5.78 -33.79 5.98
CA SER A 81 -4.76 -33.27 5.08
C SER A 81 -4.67 -31.75 5.23
N LYS A 82 -3.55 -31.27 5.77
CA LYS A 82 -3.25 -29.83 5.89
C LYS A 82 -2.59 -29.38 4.60
N GLU A 83 -3.28 -29.62 3.50
CA GLU A 83 -2.76 -29.43 2.16
C GLU A 83 -2.36 -27.98 1.94
N LEU A 84 -1.33 -27.83 1.11
CA LEU A 84 -0.85 -26.53 0.69
C LEU A 84 -1.93 -25.94 -0.22
N VAL A 85 -2.28 -24.67 -0.01
CA VAL A 85 -3.28 -23.99 -0.83
C VAL A 85 -2.70 -23.80 -2.23
N GLN A 86 -1.57 -23.09 -2.32
CA GLN A 86 -0.78 -22.86 -3.53
C GLN A 86 0.69 -22.62 -3.17
N ASP A 87 1.60 -22.79 -4.13
CA ASP A 87 3.06 -22.74 -3.89
C ASP A 87 3.58 -21.35 -3.49
N TYR A 88 2.90 -20.29 -3.94
CA TYR A 88 3.30 -18.90 -3.68
C TYR A 88 2.29 -18.12 -2.83
N ALA A 89 1.41 -18.82 -2.12
CA ALA A 89 0.44 -18.21 -1.21
C ALA A 89 0.89 -18.39 0.24
N ALA A 90 1.22 -17.28 0.93
CA ALA A 90 1.76 -17.33 2.28
C ALA A 90 1.26 -16.20 3.18
N ARG A 91 1.51 -16.35 4.48
CA ARG A 91 1.43 -15.27 5.47
C ARG A 91 2.82 -14.93 5.94
N ILE A 92 3.06 -13.66 6.19
CA ILE A 92 4.33 -13.15 6.68
C ILE A 92 4.12 -12.28 7.89
N GLY A 93 4.81 -12.58 8.99
CA GLY A 93 4.71 -11.78 10.21
C GLY A 93 5.27 -10.38 10.01
N LEU A 94 4.52 -9.37 10.42
CA LEU A 94 4.89 -7.96 10.25
C LEU A 94 5.62 -7.44 11.50
N PRO A 95 6.58 -6.51 11.33
CA PRO A 95 7.09 -5.71 12.43
C PRO A 95 5.97 -5.01 13.19
N GLU A 96 6.10 -4.86 14.50
CA GLU A 96 5.05 -4.25 15.34
C GLU A 96 4.72 -2.81 14.94
N MET A 97 5.71 -2.09 14.39
CA MET A 97 5.56 -0.71 13.92
C MET A 97 4.99 -0.61 12.51
N MET A 98 4.82 -1.72 11.78
CA MET A 98 4.41 -1.72 10.37
C MET A 98 3.09 -0.98 10.14
N VAL A 99 2.00 -1.52 10.71
CA VAL A 99 0.66 -0.94 10.54
C VAL A 99 0.54 0.44 11.21
N PRO A 100 1.05 0.68 12.43
CA PRO A 100 1.06 2.03 13.02
C PRO A 100 1.73 3.09 12.15
N THR A 101 2.89 2.79 11.55
CA THR A 101 3.62 3.74 10.70
C THR A 101 2.88 3.98 9.39
N LEU A 102 2.44 2.93 8.69
CA LEU A 102 1.70 3.08 7.43
C LEU A 102 0.35 3.78 7.62
N ARG A 103 -0.34 3.54 8.73
CA ARG A 103 -1.56 4.26 9.08
C ARG A 103 -1.30 5.74 9.32
N ARG A 104 -0.22 6.09 10.04
CA ARG A 104 0.17 7.49 10.28
C ARG A 104 0.52 8.19 8.96
N TYR A 105 1.20 7.50 8.06
CA TYR A 105 1.49 7.98 6.71
C TYR A 105 0.19 8.23 5.93
N ALA A 106 -0.72 7.25 5.87
CA ALA A 106 -2.02 7.43 5.23
C ALA A 106 -2.83 8.59 5.83
N GLN A 107 -2.80 8.80 7.15
CA GLN A 107 -3.44 9.93 7.82
C GLN A 107 -2.81 11.28 7.43
N SER A 108 -1.47 11.38 7.38
CA SER A 108 -0.79 12.64 7.05
C SER A 108 -1.02 13.07 5.60
N LEU A 109 -1.28 12.11 4.71
CA LEU A 109 -1.70 12.34 3.34
C LEU A 109 -3.17 12.78 3.21
N GLY A 110 -4.00 12.54 4.23
CA GLY A 110 -5.47 12.65 4.11
C GLY A 110 -6.08 11.52 3.27
N MET A 111 -5.44 10.34 3.24
CA MET A 111 -5.83 9.24 2.36
C MET A 111 -7.14 8.57 2.82
N PHE A 112 -7.43 8.54 4.12
CA PHE A 112 -8.72 8.05 4.63
C PHE A 112 -9.87 8.94 4.17
N GLU A 113 -9.67 10.25 4.17
CA GLU A 113 -10.63 11.25 3.68
C GLU A 113 -10.78 11.15 2.16
N ALA A 114 -9.68 10.97 1.42
CA ALA A 114 -9.72 10.72 -0.02
C ALA A 114 -10.52 9.45 -0.32
N ALA A 115 -10.25 8.35 0.37
CA ALA A 115 -10.99 7.09 0.20
C ALA A 115 -12.49 7.29 0.48
N ARG A 116 -12.87 7.97 1.57
CA ARG A 116 -14.29 8.28 1.83
C ARG A 116 -14.90 9.13 0.71
N ARG A 117 -14.21 10.18 0.28
CA ARG A 117 -14.67 11.06 -0.81
C ARG A 117 -14.93 10.26 -2.08
N PHE A 118 -13.99 9.43 -2.51
CA PHE A 118 -14.10 8.66 -3.75
C PHE A 118 -15.03 7.44 -3.67
N HIS A 119 -15.54 7.07 -2.49
CA HIS A 119 -16.60 6.05 -2.39
C HIS A 119 -18.00 6.66 -2.24
N TYR A 120 -18.13 7.83 -1.62
CA TYR A 120 -19.44 8.37 -1.23
C TYR A 120 -19.76 9.74 -1.83
N ASP A 121 -18.84 10.69 -1.75
CA ASP A 121 -19.13 12.09 -2.10
C ASP A 121 -18.94 12.33 -3.61
N GLU A 122 -17.91 11.71 -4.18
CA GLU A 122 -17.47 11.87 -5.56
C GLU A 122 -17.02 10.53 -6.16
N PRO A 123 -17.93 9.53 -6.28
CA PRO A 123 -17.55 8.20 -6.70
C PRO A 123 -16.91 8.15 -8.09
N CYS A 124 -15.90 7.31 -8.26
CA CYS A 124 -15.38 6.99 -9.59
C CYS A 124 -16.34 6.06 -10.33
N GLU A 125 -16.49 6.30 -11.62
CA GLU A 125 -17.21 5.40 -12.53
C GLU A 125 -16.39 4.12 -12.75
N HIS A 126 -17.05 3.01 -13.10
CA HIS A 126 -16.35 1.78 -13.45
C HIS A 126 -15.38 1.99 -14.62
N GLY A 127 -14.15 1.50 -14.47
CA GLY A 127 -13.08 1.70 -15.46
C GLY A 127 -12.57 3.15 -15.54
N GLY A 128 -13.05 4.03 -14.66
CA GLY A 128 -12.63 5.41 -14.57
C GLY A 128 -11.65 5.64 -13.44
N GLY A 129 -11.01 6.82 -13.46
CA GLY A 129 -10.21 7.26 -12.34
C GLY A 129 -9.95 8.76 -12.35
N ARG A 130 -9.31 9.24 -11.29
CA ARG A 130 -9.06 10.66 -11.07
C ARG A 130 -7.72 10.88 -10.40
N PHE A 131 -7.00 11.88 -10.90
CA PHE A 131 -5.82 12.38 -10.21
C PHE A 131 -6.22 13.24 -9.02
N PHE A 132 -5.46 13.13 -7.95
CA PHE A 132 -5.56 14.04 -6.82
C PHE A 132 -4.20 14.20 -6.15
N SER A 133 -4.00 15.38 -5.56
CA SER A 133 -2.77 15.67 -4.84
C SER A 133 -2.98 15.59 -3.33
N THR A 134 -1.98 15.06 -2.63
CA THR A 134 -1.92 15.07 -1.17
C THR A 134 -0.76 15.95 -0.70
N PRO A 135 -0.76 16.36 0.58
CA PRO A 135 0.38 17.06 1.16
C PRO A 135 1.69 16.27 1.07
N ALA A 136 2.79 16.99 1.22
CA ALA A 136 4.15 16.51 1.16
C ALA A 136 4.56 15.69 2.41
N ALA A 137 3.91 14.55 2.65
CA ALA A 137 4.39 13.62 3.67
C ALA A 137 5.71 13.00 3.17
N LEU A 138 6.85 13.40 3.72
CA LEU A 138 8.20 12.86 3.41
C LEU A 138 8.80 13.20 2.03
N SER A 139 8.27 14.18 1.30
CA SER A 139 8.71 14.55 -0.07
C SER A 139 9.43 15.90 -0.17
N GLY A 140 9.95 16.42 0.95
CA GLY A 140 10.68 17.70 0.96
C GLY A 140 9.81 18.92 0.61
N GLY A 141 8.50 18.86 0.92
CA GLY A 141 7.57 19.98 0.71
C GLY A 141 6.84 19.99 -0.64
N ARG A 142 7.04 18.98 -1.49
CA ARG A 142 6.34 18.84 -2.78
C ARG A 142 5.07 18.01 -2.62
N ASN A 143 3.96 18.47 -3.19
CA ASN A 143 2.74 17.68 -3.20
C ASN A 143 2.97 16.35 -3.91
N LEU A 144 2.31 15.30 -3.42
CA LEU A 144 2.36 13.97 -3.99
C LEU A 144 1.15 13.76 -4.88
N MET A 145 1.36 13.21 -6.08
CA MET A 145 0.29 12.92 -7.02
C MET A 145 -0.13 11.45 -6.89
N TRP A 146 -1.43 11.24 -6.76
CA TRP A 146 -2.07 9.93 -6.66
C TRP A 146 -3.11 9.77 -7.75
N PHE A 147 -3.39 8.52 -8.12
CA PHE A 147 -4.48 8.16 -9.00
C PHE A 147 -5.47 7.27 -8.27
N ALA A 148 -6.70 7.74 -8.09
CA ALA A 148 -7.82 6.95 -7.60
C ALA A 148 -8.51 6.28 -8.78
N GLN A 149 -8.42 4.96 -8.89
CA GLN A 149 -9.04 4.17 -9.94
C GLN A 149 -10.12 3.29 -9.36
N ARG A 150 -11.24 3.17 -10.09
CA ARG A 150 -12.18 2.08 -9.89
C ARG A 150 -12.02 1.10 -11.06
N PRO A 151 -11.75 -0.19 -10.81
CA PRO A 151 -11.66 -1.18 -11.87
C PRO A 151 -12.94 -1.23 -12.73
N ASP A 152 -12.84 -1.90 -13.88
CA ASP A 152 -13.95 -2.04 -14.80
C ASP A 152 -15.16 -2.78 -14.19
N SER A 153 -16.27 -2.86 -14.93
CA SER A 153 -17.52 -3.44 -14.40
C SER A 153 -17.51 -4.96 -14.24
N ARG A 154 -16.46 -5.68 -14.66
CA ARG A 154 -16.29 -7.11 -14.38
C ARG A 154 -16.08 -7.37 -12.89
N TYR A 155 -15.53 -6.38 -12.18
CA TYR A 155 -15.47 -6.38 -10.73
C TYR A 155 -16.79 -5.84 -10.20
N VAL A 156 -17.63 -6.72 -9.64
CA VAL A 156 -18.90 -6.32 -9.00
C VAL A 156 -18.60 -5.78 -7.58
N SER A 157 -17.76 -4.76 -7.55
CA SER A 157 -17.24 -4.10 -6.35
C SER A 157 -17.13 -2.59 -6.55
N ASP A 158 -17.11 -1.86 -5.46
CA ASP A 158 -16.71 -0.46 -5.41
C ASP A 158 -15.26 -0.29 -4.94
N LEU A 159 -14.44 -1.34 -4.98
CA LEU A 159 -13.05 -1.27 -4.64
C LEU A 159 -12.34 -0.20 -5.49
N HIS A 160 -11.56 0.65 -4.83
CA HIS A 160 -10.71 1.64 -5.45
C HIS A 160 -9.24 1.35 -5.18
N TRP A 161 -8.42 1.48 -6.22
CA TRP A 161 -6.97 1.53 -6.13
C TRP A 161 -6.52 2.99 -6.02
N PHE A 162 -5.74 3.30 -5.00
CA PHE A 162 -5.09 4.59 -4.82
C PHE A 162 -3.59 4.40 -5.06
N GLY A 163 -3.21 4.36 -6.34
CA GLY A 163 -1.85 4.14 -6.78
C GLY A 163 -1.04 5.42 -6.83
N CYS A 164 0.29 5.28 -6.73
CA CYS A 164 1.21 6.36 -7.06
C CYS A 164 0.97 6.81 -8.52
N ALA A 165 0.94 8.11 -8.78
CA ALA A 165 0.85 8.61 -10.15
C ALA A 165 2.23 8.86 -10.79
N ASP A 166 3.26 9.07 -9.97
CA ASP A 166 4.61 9.39 -10.40
C ASP A 166 5.68 8.81 -9.46
N GLU A 167 6.93 8.91 -9.89
CA GLU A 167 8.09 8.43 -9.16
C GLU A 167 8.27 9.13 -7.81
N LEU A 168 7.91 10.41 -7.68
CA LEU A 168 8.04 11.13 -6.42
C LEU A 168 7.12 10.57 -5.34
N THR A 169 5.87 10.28 -5.69
CA THR A 169 4.91 9.62 -4.79
C THR A 169 5.38 8.23 -4.41
N HIS A 170 5.89 7.46 -5.38
CA HIS A 170 6.47 6.14 -5.12
C HIS A 170 7.63 6.22 -4.12
N GLU A 171 8.60 7.11 -4.33
CA GLU A 171 9.74 7.33 -3.43
C GLU A 171 9.34 7.81 -2.03
N SER A 172 8.26 8.61 -1.92
CA SER A 172 7.69 8.99 -0.63
C SER A 172 7.17 7.77 0.13
N PHE A 173 6.45 6.87 -0.54
CA PHE A 173 5.91 5.66 0.07
C PHE A 173 7.02 4.69 0.49
N LEU A 174 8.04 4.48 -0.34
CA LEU A 174 9.20 3.63 0.01
C LEU A 174 9.83 4.02 1.35
N ARG A 175 9.85 5.31 1.70
CA ARG A 175 10.33 5.79 3.01
C ARG A 175 9.42 5.40 4.15
N ALA A 176 8.11 5.47 3.94
CA ALA A 176 7.15 5.01 4.94
C ALA A 176 7.33 3.50 5.19
N LEU A 177 7.62 2.71 4.15
CA LEU A 177 7.96 1.29 4.28
C LEU A 177 9.31 1.07 5.00
N ALA A 178 10.32 1.88 4.71
CA ALA A 178 11.61 1.85 5.41
C ALA A 178 11.43 2.13 6.91
N GLU A 179 10.72 3.21 7.27
CA GLU A 179 10.40 3.59 8.65
C GLU A 179 9.56 2.52 9.36
N ALA A 180 8.69 1.83 8.61
CA ALA A 180 7.83 0.76 9.10
C ALA A 180 8.59 -0.57 9.34
N GLY A 181 9.85 -0.69 8.90
CA GLY A 181 10.67 -1.89 9.06
C GLY A 181 10.40 -2.97 8.00
N PHE A 182 9.97 -2.60 6.79
CA PHE A 182 9.62 -3.55 5.72
C PHE A 182 10.81 -4.43 5.25
N ASP A 183 12.04 -4.08 5.65
CA ASP A 183 13.24 -4.90 5.45
C ASP A 183 13.12 -6.33 5.96
N ASP A 184 12.43 -6.55 7.10
CA ASP A 184 12.23 -7.91 7.63
C ASP A 184 11.29 -8.74 6.74
N VAL A 185 10.36 -8.08 6.06
CA VAL A 185 9.45 -8.72 5.10
C VAL A 185 10.20 -9.10 3.83
N LEU A 186 10.95 -8.14 3.25
CA LEU A 186 11.77 -8.39 2.06
C LEU A 186 12.78 -9.51 2.30
N ARG A 187 13.47 -9.50 3.46
CA ARG A 187 14.44 -10.54 3.80
C ARG A 187 13.82 -11.92 3.87
N ALA A 188 12.70 -12.06 4.54
CA ALA A 188 12.04 -13.36 4.68
C ALA A 188 11.60 -13.93 3.33
N ILE A 189 11.10 -13.08 2.42
CA ILE A 189 10.72 -13.50 1.07
C ILE A 189 11.97 -13.88 0.27
N GLY A 190 12.99 -13.02 0.26
CA GLY A 190 14.22 -13.29 -0.48
C GLY A 190 14.94 -14.56 -0.03
N GLU A 191 14.98 -14.83 1.27
CA GLU A 191 15.60 -16.04 1.83
C GLU A 191 14.76 -17.32 1.59
N GLU A 192 13.42 -17.23 1.61
CA GLU A 192 12.55 -18.41 1.42
C GLU A 192 12.63 -18.96 -0.01
N TRP A 193 12.68 -18.08 -1.01
CA TRP A 193 12.70 -18.46 -2.42
C TRP A 193 14.08 -18.38 -3.08
N ASP A 194 15.15 -18.20 -2.30
CA ASP A 194 16.54 -18.11 -2.78
C ASP A 194 16.71 -17.08 -3.92
N LEU A 195 16.16 -15.88 -3.69
CA LEU A 195 16.16 -14.79 -4.67
C LEU A 195 17.47 -14.00 -4.64
N ASP A 196 17.91 -13.47 -5.79
CA ASP A 196 19.16 -12.73 -5.89
C ASP A 196 19.03 -11.31 -5.32
N GLY A 197 17.87 -10.71 -5.49
CA GLY A 197 17.53 -9.43 -4.88
C GLY A 197 16.06 -9.09 -5.05
N LEU A 198 15.57 -8.11 -4.29
CA LEU A 198 14.18 -7.65 -4.43
C LEU A 198 14.12 -6.16 -4.72
N ALA A 199 13.20 -5.82 -5.62
CA ALA A 199 12.75 -4.48 -5.91
C ALA A 199 11.27 -4.36 -5.52
N ILE A 200 10.88 -3.19 -5.02
CA ILE A 200 9.48 -2.80 -4.82
C ILE A 200 9.13 -2.00 -6.06
N GLN A 201 8.21 -2.52 -6.86
CA GLN A 201 7.88 -1.96 -8.15
C GLN A 201 6.72 -0.96 -8.07
N SER A 202 5.70 -1.29 -7.28
CA SER A 202 4.48 -0.51 -7.17
C SER A 202 3.92 -0.62 -5.77
N VAL A 203 3.31 0.46 -5.31
CA VAL A 203 2.69 0.57 -3.99
C VAL A 203 1.46 1.45 -4.08
N GLY A 204 0.46 1.12 -3.27
CA GLY A 204 -0.77 1.88 -3.21
C GLY A 204 -1.64 1.49 -2.03
N PHE A 205 -2.77 2.17 -1.93
CA PHE A 205 -3.83 1.81 -1.00
C PHE A 205 -4.99 1.18 -1.73
N LEU A 206 -5.65 0.23 -1.08
CA LEU A 206 -6.92 -0.34 -1.51
C LEU A 206 -8.00 0.19 -0.56
N GLY A 207 -9.12 0.66 -1.11
CA GLY A 207 -10.31 1.01 -0.34
C GLY A 207 -11.52 0.29 -0.87
N VAL A 208 -12.38 -0.24 0.00
CA VAL A 208 -13.63 -0.91 -0.41
C VAL A 208 -14.73 -0.68 0.61
N THR A 209 -15.96 -0.51 0.14
CA THR A 209 -17.16 -0.45 0.98
C THR A 209 -18.20 -1.50 0.60
N HIS A 210 -18.15 -2.02 -0.62
CA HIS A 210 -19.08 -2.97 -1.16
C HIS A 210 -18.44 -3.90 -2.19
N ALA A 211 -18.64 -5.20 -2.02
CA ALA A 211 -18.28 -6.21 -3.00
C ALA A 211 -19.32 -7.33 -2.94
N THR A 212 -19.77 -7.80 -4.10
CA THR A 212 -20.66 -8.95 -4.22
C THR A 212 -20.12 -9.78 -5.37
N ASP A 213 -19.65 -11.00 -5.10
CA ASP A 213 -19.02 -11.87 -6.12
C ASP A 213 -17.67 -11.31 -6.61
N GLY A 214 -16.63 -11.53 -5.81
CA GLY A 214 -15.28 -11.06 -6.12
C GLY A 214 -14.72 -11.75 -7.37
N HIS A 215 -14.20 -10.98 -8.33
CA HIS A 215 -13.57 -11.53 -9.53
C HIS A 215 -12.22 -12.19 -9.17
N MET A 216 -12.17 -13.53 -9.20
CA MET A 216 -10.96 -14.30 -9.01
C MET A 216 -9.97 -14.01 -10.14
N HIS A 217 -8.76 -13.60 -9.78
CA HIS A 217 -7.70 -13.27 -10.73
C HIS A 217 -6.33 -13.64 -10.16
N ILE A 218 -5.33 -13.61 -11.04
CA ILE A 218 -3.92 -13.70 -10.72
C ILE A 218 -3.26 -12.38 -11.11
N ASP A 219 -2.27 -11.96 -10.33
CA ASP A 219 -1.50 -10.76 -10.64
C ASP A 219 -0.43 -11.07 -11.71
N TRP A 220 0.18 -12.26 -11.66
CA TRP A 220 1.14 -12.72 -12.66
C TRP A 220 1.05 -14.22 -12.93
N THR A 221 1.55 -14.57 -14.11
CA THR A 221 1.82 -15.93 -14.58
C THR A 221 3.14 -15.93 -15.35
N GLU A 222 3.84 -17.06 -15.40
CA GLU A 222 5.09 -17.23 -16.16
C GLU A 222 6.22 -16.26 -15.73
N ILE A 223 6.34 -15.97 -14.43
CA ILE A 223 7.38 -15.07 -13.86
C ILE A 223 8.44 -15.81 -13.01
N ASP A 224 8.46 -17.13 -13.07
CA ASP A 224 9.40 -18.06 -12.40
C ASP A 224 9.42 -17.94 -10.86
N GLY A 225 8.27 -17.65 -10.25
CA GLY A 225 8.12 -17.52 -8.80
C GLY A 225 8.84 -16.31 -8.21
N LYS A 226 9.16 -15.30 -9.02
CA LYS A 226 10.00 -14.15 -8.65
C LYS A 226 9.25 -12.84 -8.43
N ALA A 227 7.93 -12.82 -8.42
CA ALA A 227 7.11 -11.63 -8.23
C ALA A 227 5.98 -11.92 -7.25
N PHE A 228 5.70 -10.95 -6.37
CA PHE A 228 4.76 -11.10 -5.28
C PHE A 228 4.02 -9.79 -4.98
N ASN A 229 2.79 -9.92 -4.50
CA ASN A 229 1.99 -8.86 -3.92
C ASN A 229 1.84 -9.09 -2.41
N VAL A 230 2.18 -8.09 -1.60
CA VAL A 230 1.99 -8.10 -0.16
C VAL A 230 0.81 -7.20 0.22
N LEU A 231 -0.22 -7.80 0.81
CA LEU A 231 -1.39 -7.10 1.33
C LEU A 231 -1.29 -6.91 2.84
N ILE A 232 -1.35 -5.65 3.29
CA ILE A 232 -1.27 -5.27 4.71
C ILE A 232 -2.54 -4.52 5.13
N PRO A 233 -3.32 -4.99 6.11
CA PRO A 233 -4.52 -4.29 6.55
C PRO A 233 -4.17 -2.98 7.26
N LEU A 234 -4.88 -1.88 6.95
CA LEU A 234 -4.72 -0.58 7.61
C LEU A 234 -5.93 -0.17 8.46
N GLU A 235 -7.14 -0.37 7.93
CA GLU A 235 -8.40 -0.09 8.61
C GLU A 235 -9.35 -1.25 8.33
N GLN A 236 -9.73 -1.96 9.39
CA GLN A 236 -10.66 -3.08 9.34
C GLN A 236 -11.94 -2.68 10.05
N ILE A 237 -13.08 -3.18 9.59
CA ILE A 237 -14.37 -2.83 10.18
C ILE A 237 -14.69 -3.82 11.30
N PRO A 238 -14.86 -3.36 12.56
CA PRO A 238 -15.12 -4.27 13.67
C PRO A 238 -16.34 -5.15 13.41
N GLY A 239 -16.20 -6.46 13.67
CA GLY A 239 -17.27 -7.44 13.48
C GLY A 239 -17.59 -7.79 12.02
N SER A 240 -16.80 -7.30 11.05
CA SER A 240 -16.90 -7.76 9.66
C SER A 240 -16.32 -9.16 9.49
N GLY A 241 -16.82 -9.90 8.49
CA GLY A 241 -16.28 -11.19 8.06
C GLY A 241 -14.90 -11.07 7.38
N PRO A 242 -14.45 -12.10 6.68
CA PRO A 242 -13.13 -12.11 6.03
C PRO A 242 -12.99 -11.09 4.89
N GLU A 243 -11.75 -10.88 4.45
CA GLU A 243 -11.40 -9.82 3.50
C GLU A 243 -11.11 -10.32 2.09
N LEU A 244 -10.57 -11.53 1.98
CA LEU A 244 -10.08 -12.08 0.74
C LEU A 244 -10.54 -13.54 0.60
N TYR A 245 -10.77 -13.94 -0.64
CA TYR A 245 -10.76 -15.34 -1.04
C TYR A 245 -9.42 -15.68 -1.69
N ILE A 246 -8.96 -16.90 -1.46
CA ILE A 246 -7.80 -17.50 -2.10
C ILE A 246 -8.22 -18.89 -2.57
N GLN A 247 -7.97 -19.16 -3.84
CA GLN A 247 -8.27 -20.46 -4.46
C GLN A 247 -7.10 -21.42 -4.26
N GLY A 248 -7.39 -22.70 -4.07
CA GLY A 248 -6.40 -23.76 -4.00
C GLY A 248 -5.92 -24.19 -5.38
N THR A 249 -5.33 -25.38 -5.44
CA THR A 249 -4.92 -26.01 -6.70
C THR A 249 -6.10 -26.51 -7.52
N ASP A 250 -7.23 -26.85 -6.88
CA ASP A 250 -8.50 -27.12 -7.55
C ASP A 250 -9.30 -25.81 -7.68
N GLU A 251 -9.99 -25.63 -8.82
CA GLU A 251 -10.80 -24.44 -9.08
C GLU A 251 -12.01 -24.33 -8.15
N ASP A 252 -12.49 -25.46 -7.63
CA ASP A 252 -13.61 -25.52 -6.69
C ASP A 252 -13.19 -25.24 -5.23
N ASP A 253 -11.88 -25.27 -4.92
CA ASP A 253 -11.36 -25.09 -3.56
C ASP A 253 -11.10 -23.61 -3.26
N VAL A 254 -12.13 -22.90 -2.78
CA VAL A 254 -12.00 -21.46 -2.42
C VAL A 254 -12.11 -21.26 -0.92
N GLY A 255 -11.10 -20.61 -0.33
CA GLY A 255 -11.02 -20.35 1.10
C GLY A 255 -11.00 -18.87 1.43
N ALA A 256 -11.74 -18.48 2.47
CA ALA A 256 -11.75 -17.12 2.96
C ALA A 256 -10.64 -16.89 4.00
N ILE A 257 -10.10 -15.67 4.05
CA ILE A 257 -9.11 -15.26 5.05
C ILE A 257 -9.46 -13.90 5.68
N LYS A 258 -9.44 -13.87 7.01
CA LYS A 258 -9.57 -12.67 7.83
C LYS A 258 -8.20 -12.08 8.13
N LEU A 259 -7.94 -10.87 7.65
CA LEU A 259 -6.67 -10.17 7.85
C LEU A 259 -6.45 -9.76 9.31
N HIS A 260 -5.18 -9.63 9.71
CA HIS A 260 -4.78 -9.19 11.04
C HIS A 260 -3.56 -8.25 10.97
N PRO A 261 -3.47 -7.18 11.80
CA PRO A 261 -2.36 -6.22 11.76
C PRO A 261 -0.95 -6.77 12.05
N SER A 262 -0.84 -8.02 12.50
CA SER A 262 0.46 -8.64 12.82
C SER A 262 1.02 -9.50 11.69
N TYR A 263 0.30 -9.66 10.58
CA TYR A 263 0.81 -10.38 9.42
C TYR A 263 0.29 -9.76 8.11
N GLY A 264 1.08 -9.88 7.04
CA GLY A 264 0.64 -9.61 5.67
C GLY A 264 0.24 -10.90 4.97
N ILE A 265 -0.58 -10.79 3.92
CA ILE A 265 -0.81 -11.86 2.96
C ILE A 265 0.14 -11.65 1.80
N LEU A 266 0.84 -12.71 1.41
CA LEU A 266 1.75 -12.75 0.28
C LEU A 266 1.11 -13.62 -0.81
N LEU A 267 1.01 -13.05 -2.01
CA LEU A 267 0.42 -13.69 -3.19
C LEU A 267 1.44 -13.60 -4.31
N GLY A 268 2.00 -14.73 -4.75
CA GLY A 268 2.95 -14.77 -5.85
C GLY A 268 2.35 -15.31 -7.14
N GLU A 269 3.20 -15.91 -7.97
CA GLU A 269 2.80 -16.49 -9.25
C GLU A 269 1.63 -17.46 -9.12
N ASP A 270 0.73 -17.41 -10.11
CA ASP A 270 -0.45 -18.28 -10.26
C ASP A 270 -1.35 -18.33 -9.01
N THR A 271 -1.26 -17.31 -8.15
CA THR A 271 -2.03 -17.26 -6.91
C THR A 271 -3.39 -16.62 -7.14
N TYR A 272 -4.44 -17.44 -7.29
CA TYR A 272 -5.79 -16.97 -7.58
C TYR A 272 -6.44 -16.39 -6.32
N HIS A 273 -6.86 -15.14 -6.40
CA HIS A 273 -7.45 -14.45 -5.27
C HIS A 273 -8.49 -13.40 -5.70
N CYS A 274 -9.34 -13.01 -4.75
CA CYS A 274 -10.23 -11.87 -4.92
C CYS A 274 -10.66 -11.25 -3.59
N THR A 275 -11.30 -10.09 -3.67
CA THR A 275 -11.90 -9.44 -2.50
C THR A 275 -13.17 -10.19 -2.08
N HIS A 276 -13.25 -10.59 -0.80
CA HIS A 276 -14.44 -11.22 -0.23
C HIS A 276 -15.63 -10.25 -0.19
N GLU A 277 -16.85 -10.77 -0.28
CA GLU A 277 -18.06 -9.96 -0.23
C GLU A 277 -18.16 -9.14 1.06
N CYS A 278 -18.64 -7.91 0.92
CA CYS A 278 -18.88 -7.03 2.04
C CYS A 278 -19.92 -5.96 1.69
N ASN A 279 -20.55 -5.39 2.72
CA ASN A 279 -21.35 -4.18 2.58
C ASN A 279 -21.24 -3.33 3.84
N HIS A 280 -20.49 -2.24 3.73
CA HIS A 280 -20.17 -1.32 4.81
C HIS A 280 -20.83 0.04 4.63
N ARG A 281 -21.60 0.21 3.55
CA ARG A 281 -22.22 1.48 3.13
C ARG A 281 -23.17 2.05 4.18
N GLU A 282 -23.90 1.21 4.92
CA GLU A 282 -24.77 1.66 6.01
C GLU A 282 -23.98 2.38 7.11
N SER A 283 -22.79 1.90 7.42
CA SER A 283 -21.90 2.50 8.42
C SER A 283 -21.05 3.65 7.87
N GLN A 284 -21.08 3.90 6.56
CA GLN A 284 -20.25 4.89 5.85
C GLN A 284 -18.74 4.70 6.09
N LYS A 285 -18.32 3.47 6.45
CA LYS A 285 -16.91 3.13 6.67
C LYS A 285 -16.30 2.59 5.39
N VAL A 286 -15.00 2.77 5.25
CA VAL A 286 -14.17 2.21 4.16
C VAL A 286 -13.17 1.26 4.79
N ARG A 287 -13.16 0.01 4.33
CA ARG A 287 -12.10 -0.95 4.67
C ARG A 287 -10.87 -0.59 3.83
N MET A 288 -9.70 -0.50 4.45
CA MET A 288 -8.47 -0.12 3.76
C MET A 288 -7.30 -1.07 4.03
N ALA A 289 -6.49 -1.28 2.99
CA ALA A 289 -5.25 -2.03 3.01
C ALA A 289 -4.16 -1.30 2.19
N VAL A 290 -2.90 -1.67 2.41
CA VAL A 290 -1.79 -1.37 1.49
C VAL A 290 -1.57 -2.60 0.61
N THR A 291 -1.27 -2.36 -0.66
CA THR A 291 -0.76 -3.36 -1.60
C THR A 291 0.66 -2.95 -2.02
N ILE A 292 1.57 -3.93 -2.04
CA ILE A 292 3.00 -3.72 -2.30
C ILE A 292 3.44 -4.82 -3.26
N TYR A 293 3.73 -4.42 -4.49
CA TYR A 293 4.23 -5.31 -5.52
C TYR A 293 5.76 -5.33 -5.44
N ILE A 294 6.33 -6.53 -5.39
CA ILE A 294 7.77 -6.77 -5.30
C ILE A 294 8.20 -7.81 -6.33
N ALA A 295 9.43 -7.70 -6.83
CA ALA A 295 9.98 -8.67 -7.76
C ALA A 295 11.50 -8.80 -7.63
N ASP A 296 12.00 -10.02 -7.87
CA ASP A 296 13.37 -10.31 -8.26
C ASP A 296 13.48 -10.23 -9.78
N LEU A 297 14.03 -9.12 -10.26
CA LEU A 297 14.02 -8.77 -11.68
C LEU A 297 15.22 -9.39 -12.39
N THR A 298 14.94 -10.26 -13.36
CA THR A 298 15.91 -10.89 -14.26
C THR A 298 15.69 -10.43 -15.70
N GLU A 299 16.65 -10.74 -16.58
CA GLU A 299 16.47 -10.43 -18.02
C GLU A 299 15.30 -11.22 -18.62
N GLU A 300 14.96 -12.38 -18.06
CA GLU A 300 13.86 -13.22 -18.55
C GLU A 300 12.47 -12.72 -18.12
N ASN A 301 12.33 -12.16 -16.91
CA ASN A 301 11.00 -11.83 -16.35
C ASN A 301 10.65 -10.33 -16.36
N VAL A 302 11.61 -9.43 -16.55
CA VAL A 302 11.38 -7.98 -16.37
C VAL A 302 10.28 -7.42 -17.28
N ASP A 303 10.14 -7.93 -18.51
CA ASP A 303 9.08 -7.51 -19.43
C ASP A 303 7.70 -8.01 -18.96
N GLY A 304 7.60 -9.27 -18.51
CA GLY A 304 6.35 -9.82 -17.96
C GLY A 304 5.89 -9.08 -16.70
N VAL A 305 6.84 -8.68 -15.86
CA VAL A 305 6.58 -7.84 -14.69
C VAL A 305 6.18 -6.41 -15.10
N ALA A 306 6.80 -5.86 -16.15
CA ALA A 306 6.51 -4.52 -16.66
C ALA A 306 5.16 -4.38 -17.35
N ASP A 307 4.59 -5.48 -17.85
CA ASP A 307 3.31 -5.48 -18.56
C ASP A 307 2.09 -5.40 -17.61
N ASP A 308 2.30 -5.39 -16.30
CA ASP A 308 1.28 -5.14 -15.29
C ASP A 308 0.58 -3.78 -15.52
N ASP A 309 -0.74 -3.84 -15.71
CA ASP A 309 -1.60 -2.69 -15.96
C ASP A 309 -2.51 -2.31 -14.79
N THR A 310 -2.25 -2.85 -13.61
CA THR A 310 -3.04 -2.58 -12.40
C THR A 310 -2.67 -1.25 -11.72
N SER A 311 -1.58 -0.60 -12.14
CA SER A 311 -1.12 0.66 -11.54
C SER A 311 -0.82 1.75 -12.56
N MET A 312 -0.99 3.01 -12.13
CA MET A 312 -0.68 4.19 -12.94
C MET A 312 0.83 4.45 -13.01
N PHE A 313 1.55 4.11 -11.94
CA PHE A 313 3.00 4.16 -11.85
C PHE A 313 3.52 2.87 -11.18
N PRO A 314 4.51 2.19 -11.79
CA PRO A 314 5.06 2.47 -13.11
C PRO A 314 4.02 2.20 -14.22
N PRO A 315 4.13 2.89 -15.36
CA PRO A 315 3.26 2.63 -16.49
C PRO A 315 3.56 1.25 -17.13
N PRO A 316 2.56 0.58 -17.75
CA PRO A 316 2.81 -0.64 -18.51
C PRO A 316 3.93 -0.50 -19.54
N GLY A 317 4.82 -1.48 -19.59
CA GLY A 317 6.01 -1.51 -20.42
C GLY A 317 7.17 -0.61 -19.93
N ALA A 318 7.20 -0.27 -18.63
CA ALA A 318 8.29 0.49 -18.00
C ALA A 318 9.56 -0.34 -17.72
N THR A 319 9.93 -1.26 -18.62
CA THR A 319 11.06 -2.19 -18.48
C THR A 319 12.37 -1.50 -18.06
N GLU A 320 12.74 -0.38 -18.70
CA GLU A 320 13.98 0.32 -18.38
C GLU A 320 14.00 0.90 -16.95
N TRP A 321 12.85 1.38 -16.45
CA TRP A 321 12.74 1.89 -15.09
C TRP A 321 12.80 0.74 -14.09
N LEU A 322 12.04 -0.34 -14.32
CA LEU A 322 12.08 -1.53 -13.47
C LEU A 322 13.48 -2.13 -13.41
N TRP A 323 14.16 -2.25 -14.56
CA TRP A 323 15.53 -2.74 -14.61
C TRP A 323 16.51 -1.87 -13.80
N ALA A 324 16.25 -0.58 -13.67
CA ALA A 324 17.03 0.33 -12.82
C ALA A 324 16.76 0.11 -11.32
N GLN A 325 15.66 -0.55 -10.95
CA GLN A 325 15.31 -0.91 -9.57
C GLN A 325 15.87 -2.28 -9.13
N ARG A 326 16.42 -3.09 -10.04
CA ARG A 326 16.79 -4.50 -9.75
C ARG A 326 17.65 -4.64 -8.48
N GLY A 327 17.20 -5.50 -7.56
CA GLY A 327 17.86 -5.75 -6.28
C GLY A 327 18.16 -4.49 -5.47
N ARG A 328 17.35 -3.43 -5.58
CA ARG A 328 17.58 -2.16 -4.88
C ARG A 328 17.27 -2.26 -3.38
N HIS A 329 16.18 -2.92 -3.01
CA HIS A 329 15.64 -2.84 -1.65
C HIS A 329 16.05 -4.02 -0.77
N TRP A 330 16.51 -5.11 -1.35
CA TRP A 330 17.09 -6.24 -0.64
C TRP A 330 18.01 -7.06 -1.57
N GLY A 331 19.00 -7.75 -1.01
CA GLY A 331 20.03 -8.52 -1.73
C GLY A 331 21.41 -7.85 -1.66
N ASP A 332 22.49 -8.64 -1.70
CA ASP A 332 23.88 -8.15 -1.67
C ASP A 332 24.22 -7.13 -0.56
N GLY A 333 23.62 -7.30 0.62
CA GLY A 333 23.81 -6.39 1.76
C GLY A 333 23.07 -5.04 1.65
N LYS A 334 22.21 -4.86 0.64
CA LYS A 334 21.31 -3.72 0.51
C LYS A 334 20.06 -3.91 1.37
N SER A 335 19.45 -2.80 1.73
CA SER A 335 18.21 -2.73 2.49
C SER A 335 17.43 -1.48 2.09
N LEU A 336 16.13 -1.48 2.34
CA LEU A 336 15.25 -0.35 2.15
C LEU A 336 15.61 0.81 3.11
N ALA A 337 16.02 0.49 4.35
CA ALA A 337 16.49 1.50 5.31
C ALA A 337 17.76 2.25 4.88
N GLU A 338 18.65 1.61 4.12
CA GLU A 338 19.90 2.21 3.61
C GLU A 338 19.86 2.46 2.09
N ASP A 339 18.65 2.60 1.56
CA ASP A 339 18.41 2.78 0.13
C ASP A 339 19.12 4.05 -0.41
N ILE A 340 19.87 3.87 -1.50
CA ILE A 340 20.61 4.90 -2.21
C ILE A 340 19.92 5.36 -3.51
N GLY A 341 18.72 4.85 -3.76
CA GLY A 341 17.95 5.12 -4.96
C GLY A 341 18.21 4.09 -6.06
N ARG A 342 17.38 4.15 -7.11
CA ARG A 342 17.57 3.36 -8.34
C ARG A 342 18.85 3.72 -9.08
N GLY A 343 19.24 2.82 -9.97
CA GLY A 343 20.25 3.08 -10.99
C GLY A 343 19.86 4.22 -11.93
N ALA A 344 20.85 4.70 -12.68
CA ALA A 344 20.63 5.70 -13.73
C ALA A 344 19.83 5.09 -14.88
N PHE A 345 18.82 5.80 -15.36
CA PHE A 345 18.12 5.51 -16.60
C PHE A 345 17.62 6.82 -17.21
N ARG A 346 17.30 6.83 -18.50
CA ARG A 346 16.96 8.07 -19.22
C ARG A 346 15.57 7.98 -19.83
N PRO A 347 14.52 8.41 -19.10
CA PRO A 347 13.18 8.43 -19.66
C PRO A 347 13.13 9.33 -20.88
N LYS A 348 12.37 8.91 -21.90
CA LYS A 348 12.18 9.67 -23.14
C LYS A 348 10.72 9.65 -23.54
N ASP A 349 10.28 10.76 -24.09
CA ASP A 349 9.02 10.82 -24.82
C ASP A 349 9.14 10.05 -26.14
N ARG A 350 8.07 9.38 -26.53
CA ARG A 350 7.99 8.60 -27.77
C ARG A 350 7.52 9.45 -28.96
N LEU A 351 6.92 10.62 -28.72
CA LEU A 351 6.38 11.50 -29.75
C LEU A 351 6.82 12.97 -29.57
N ASP A 352 7.03 13.67 -30.68
CA ASP A 352 7.39 15.10 -30.67
C ASP A 352 6.26 16.01 -30.15
N ILE A 353 5.01 15.52 -30.11
CA ILE A 353 3.85 16.28 -29.61
C ILE A 353 3.75 16.29 -28.09
N CYS A 354 4.56 15.52 -27.38
CA CYS A 354 4.48 15.36 -25.92
C CYS A 354 4.56 16.68 -25.13
N PRO A 355 5.41 17.67 -25.50
CA PRO A 355 5.38 18.99 -24.84
C PRO A 355 4.04 19.72 -25.00
N THR A 356 3.35 19.52 -26.13
CA THR A 356 2.00 20.07 -26.35
C THR A 356 0.97 19.34 -25.49
N ILE A 357 1.04 18.01 -25.41
CA ILE A 357 0.17 17.19 -24.55
C ILE A 357 0.25 17.64 -23.08
N ALA A 358 1.47 17.83 -22.57
CA ALA A 358 1.68 18.32 -21.22
C ALA A 358 1.15 19.74 -21.01
N LYS A 359 1.40 20.66 -21.97
CA LYS A 359 0.88 22.04 -21.93
C LYS A 359 -0.65 22.11 -21.94
N GLU A 360 -1.29 21.16 -22.61
CA GLU A 360 -2.76 21.02 -22.65
C GLU A 360 -3.32 20.25 -21.44
N GLU A 361 -2.47 19.91 -20.46
CA GLU A 361 -2.81 19.18 -19.23
C GLU A 361 -3.42 17.79 -19.51
N ARG A 362 -3.17 17.22 -20.69
CA ARG A 362 -3.79 15.94 -21.10
C ARG A 362 -3.22 14.71 -20.39
N CYS A 363 -2.08 14.85 -19.71
CA CYS A 363 -1.48 13.81 -18.90
C CYS A 363 -2.27 13.48 -17.63
N ASP A 364 -3.01 14.48 -17.10
CA ASP A 364 -3.69 14.41 -15.80
C ASP A 364 -5.17 14.79 -15.89
N LYS A 365 -5.65 15.12 -17.10
CA LYS A 365 -7.04 15.49 -17.32
C LYS A 365 -7.92 14.26 -17.12
N ASN A 366 -8.67 14.25 -16.02
CA ASN A 366 -9.66 13.22 -15.70
C ASN A 366 -10.40 12.76 -16.98
N GLY A 367 -10.38 11.44 -17.22
CA GLY A 367 -10.82 10.85 -18.46
C GLY A 367 -10.85 9.32 -18.37
N GLU A 368 -11.08 8.68 -19.51
CA GLU A 368 -11.03 7.23 -19.61
C GLU A 368 -9.60 6.73 -19.34
N TRP A 369 -9.50 5.64 -18.58
CA TRP A 369 -8.23 5.02 -18.18
C TRP A 369 -7.30 4.77 -19.38
N THR A 370 -7.85 4.31 -20.49
CA THR A 370 -7.11 4.01 -21.73
C THR A 370 -6.42 5.23 -22.34
N GLU A 371 -7.09 6.39 -22.36
CA GLU A 371 -6.48 7.63 -22.88
C GLU A 371 -5.38 8.14 -21.93
N LEU A 372 -5.63 8.08 -20.61
CA LEU A 372 -4.67 8.50 -19.60
C LEU A 372 -3.38 7.66 -19.66
N HIS A 373 -3.52 6.33 -19.70
CA HIS A 373 -2.40 5.40 -19.88
C HIS A 373 -1.68 5.66 -21.19
N HIS A 374 -2.42 5.89 -22.28
CA HIS A 374 -1.80 6.18 -23.56
C HIS A 374 -0.85 7.37 -23.48
N TRP A 375 -1.29 8.51 -22.93
CA TRP A 375 -0.44 9.70 -22.87
C TRP A 375 0.72 9.54 -21.89
N ARG A 376 0.51 8.95 -20.71
CA ARG A 376 1.60 8.79 -19.72
C ARG A 376 2.65 7.76 -20.16
N ASN A 377 2.25 6.72 -20.88
CA ASN A 377 3.18 5.73 -21.46
C ASN A 377 3.92 6.28 -22.69
N THR A 378 3.25 7.14 -23.46
CA THR A 378 3.80 7.73 -24.70
C THR A 378 4.68 8.94 -24.41
N CYS A 379 4.34 9.73 -23.41
CA CYS A 379 4.97 10.99 -23.05
C CYS A 379 5.44 11.03 -21.59
N PRO A 380 6.17 10.01 -21.09
CA PRO A 380 6.44 9.90 -19.66
C PRO A 380 7.31 11.04 -19.13
N LEU A 381 8.22 11.58 -19.95
CA LEU A 381 9.07 12.70 -19.52
C LEU A 381 8.26 14.00 -19.48
N SER A 382 7.52 14.31 -20.55
CA SER A 382 6.66 15.51 -20.60
C SER A 382 5.55 15.47 -19.55
N CYS A 383 5.01 14.30 -19.23
CA CYS A 383 3.99 14.11 -18.19
C CYS A 383 4.56 14.06 -16.76
N GLY A 384 5.88 14.20 -16.59
CA GLY A 384 6.50 14.20 -15.27
C GLY A 384 6.40 12.88 -14.51
N MET A 385 6.28 11.75 -15.22
CA MET A 385 6.18 10.41 -14.62
C MET A 385 7.41 10.07 -13.79
N TYR A 386 8.58 10.44 -14.30
CA TYR A 386 9.88 10.09 -13.74
C TYR A 386 10.63 11.35 -13.35
N MET A 387 11.39 11.25 -12.26
CA MET A 387 12.34 12.28 -11.87
C MET A 387 13.58 12.17 -12.76
N SER A 388 14.14 13.30 -13.20
CA SER A 388 15.41 13.29 -13.94
C SER A 388 16.55 12.85 -13.03
N ASP A 389 17.64 12.31 -13.58
CA ASP A 389 18.81 11.90 -12.78
C ASP A 389 19.48 13.09 -12.06
N GLU A 390 19.35 14.33 -12.58
CA GLU A 390 19.83 15.54 -11.90
C GLU A 390 19.04 15.82 -10.61
N GLU A 391 17.73 15.57 -10.64
CA GLU A 391 16.86 15.70 -9.48
C GLU A 391 17.01 14.50 -8.55
N TYR A 392 16.95 13.31 -9.11
CA TYR A 392 16.96 12.04 -8.41
C TYR A 392 18.32 11.75 -7.75
N LYS A 393 19.42 12.19 -8.37
CA LYS A 393 20.81 11.98 -7.91
C LYS A 393 21.09 10.51 -7.55
N PRO A 394 21.09 9.58 -8.52
CA PRO A 394 21.37 8.16 -8.28
C PRO A 394 22.66 7.95 -7.46
N GLY A 395 22.63 7.01 -6.52
CA GLY A 395 23.78 6.67 -5.67
C GLY A 395 23.98 7.55 -4.44
N VAL A 396 23.11 8.53 -4.21
CA VAL A 396 23.08 9.32 -2.97
C VAL A 396 22.04 8.71 -2.01
N PRO A 397 22.36 8.50 -0.72
CA PRO A 397 21.40 7.99 0.25
C PRO A 397 20.08 8.78 0.24
N ARG A 398 18.94 8.08 0.14
CA ARG A 398 17.62 8.74 0.06
C ARG A 398 17.33 9.58 1.30
N LYS A 399 17.80 9.14 2.48
CA LYS A 399 17.72 9.87 3.75
C LYS A 399 18.38 11.25 3.71
N ASP A 400 19.37 11.45 2.84
CA ASP A 400 20.09 12.73 2.72
C ASP A 400 19.40 13.70 1.76
N LEU A 401 18.69 13.19 0.75
CA LEU A 401 18.08 14.02 -0.28
C LEU A 401 16.72 14.59 0.11
N PHE A 402 15.98 13.88 0.95
CA PHE A 402 14.70 14.34 1.46
C PHE A 402 14.67 14.06 2.97
N PRO A 403 15.20 14.97 3.78
CA PRO A 403 15.28 14.80 5.24
C PRO A 403 13.93 14.94 5.93
#